data_AF-A0A0P8A9V8-F1
#
_entry.id   AF-A0A0P8A9V8-F1
#
_cell.length_a   1.000
_cell.length_b   1.000
_cell.length_c   1.000
_cell.angle_alpha   90.00
_cell.angle_beta   90.00
_cell.angle_gamma   90.00
#
_symmetry.space_group_name_H-M   'P 1'
#
loop_
_entity.id
_entity.type
_entity.pdbx_description
1 polymer ?
#
loop_
_entity_poly.entity_id
_entity_poly.type
_entity_poly.pdbx_seq_one_letter_code
_entity_poly.pdbx_strand_id
1 'polypeptide(L)'
;MATLALVVGIAVIASVGTMLFGTGVQVSLFQLERILIFAILTFLYISIFVGIGIFLSIVSKSASNSLIYGIAIWLNVVVAFGAIIAVIASMITGQPFLDFDNPTLELNAKMQKFTPLHHYAETVSGVPSFSWGGISIQSSKLSSGIFDTGNSLDKWIQEYWSNLIVLITLPIILFIASFVAFLRKDITL
;
A
#
# COMPACT_ATOMS: atom_id res chain seq x y z
N MET A 1 17.76 -4.40 -3.53
CA MET A 1 16.65 -5.35 -3.80
C MET A 1 16.77 -6.64 -2.99
N ALA A 2 17.90 -7.35 -3.02
CA ALA A 2 18.07 -8.59 -2.23
C ALA A 2 17.83 -8.39 -0.72
N THR A 3 18.35 -7.31 -0.13
CA THR A 3 18.11 -6.97 1.29
C THR A 3 16.63 -6.75 1.60
N LEU A 4 15.91 -6.06 0.71
CA LEU A 4 14.47 -5.85 0.87
C LEU A 4 13.70 -7.18 0.83
N ALA A 5 14.01 -8.04 -0.14
CA ALA A 5 13.38 -9.36 -0.25
C ALA A 5 13.62 -10.20 1.01
N LEU A 6 14.84 -10.17 1.55
CA LEU A 6 15.18 -10.85 2.81
C LEU A 6 14.36 -10.29 3.98
N VAL A 7 14.33 -8.96 4.14
CA VAL A 7 13.58 -8.32 5.23
C VAL A 7 12.09 -8.65 5.15
N VAL A 8 11.50 -8.57 3.96
CA VAL A 8 10.09 -8.93 3.74
C VAL A 8 9.86 -10.41 4.03
N GLY A 9 10.73 -11.30 3.54
CA GLY A 9 10.63 -12.73 3.80
C GLY A 9 10.66 -13.05 5.29
N ILE A 10 11.61 -12.49 6.04
CA ILE A 10 11.69 -12.65 7.49
C ILE A 10 10.45 -12.08 8.18
N ALA A 11 9.99 -10.89 7.80
CA ALA A 11 8.82 -10.26 8.38
C ALA A 11 7.53 -11.08 8.16
N VAL A 12 7.35 -11.65 6.96
CA VAL A 12 6.21 -12.52 6.64
C VAL A 12 6.29 -13.83 7.43
N ILE A 13 7.45 -14.47 7.46
CA ILE A 13 7.65 -15.72 8.23
C ILE A 13 7.40 -15.46 9.72
N ALA A 14 7.91 -14.36 10.27
CA ALA A 14 7.70 -14.00 11.66
C ALA A 14 6.22 -13.72 11.96
N SER A 15 5.56 -12.91 11.11
CA SER A 15 4.15 -12.52 11.29
C SER A 15 3.21 -13.72 11.16
N VAL A 16 3.24 -14.38 10.00
CA VAL A 16 2.37 -15.53 9.70
C VAL A 16 2.74 -16.72 10.59
N GLY A 17 4.04 -16.98 10.80
CA GLY A 17 4.50 -18.06 11.66
C GLY A 17 4.05 -17.91 13.11
N THR A 18 4.09 -16.69 13.67
CA THR A 18 3.57 -16.42 15.02
C THR A 18 2.07 -16.64 15.09
N MET A 19 1.32 -16.19 14.07
CA MET A 19 -0.14 -16.41 14.00
C MET A 19 -0.49 -17.90 13.93
N LEU A 20 0.22 -18.67 13.10
CA LEU A 20 -0.01 -20.11 12.95
C LEU A 20 0.38 -20.87 14.22
N PHE A 21 1.50 -20.54 14.83
CA PHE A 21 1.94 -21.14 16.09
C PHE A 21 0.96 -20.85 17.22
N GLY A 22 0.45 -19.62 17.31
CA GLY A 22 -0.52 -19.20 18.33
C GLY A 22 -1.92 -19.79 18.15
N THR A 23 -2.36 -20.01 16.91
CA THR A 23 -3.70 -20.54 16.61
C THR A 23 -3.74 -22.07 16.45
N GLY A 24 -2.60 -22.72 16.22
CA GLY A 24 -2.49 -24.15 15.99
C GLY A 24 -3.11 -24.62 14.67
N VAL A 25 -3.45 -23.70 13.76
CA VAL A 25 -4.06 -24.01 12.46
C VAL A 25 -3.05 -24.71 11.57
N GLN A 26 -3.43 -25.88 11.03
CA GLN A 26 -2.64 -26.58 10.03
C GLN A 26 -2.74 -25.89 8.68
N VAL A 27 -1.59 -25.57 8.09
CA VAL A 27 -1.51 -24.88 6.79
C VAL A 27 -1.65 -25.87 5.65
N SER A 28 -2.66 -25.65 4.80
CA SER A 28 -2.81 -26.37 3.53
C SER A 28 -1.88 -25.79 2.44
N LEU A 29 -1.53 -26.57 1.43
CA LEU A 29 -0.80 -26.08 0.25
C LEU A 29 -1.48 -24.87 -0.41
N PHE A 30 -2.81 -24.82 -0.40
CA PHE A 30 -3.60 -23.69 -0.91
C PHE A 30 -3.41 -22.40 -0.10
N GLN A 31 -3.12 -22.53 1.20
CA GLN A 31 -2.82 -21.37 2.04
C GLN A 31 -1.36 -20.93 1.85
N LEU A 32 -0.46 -21.88 1.58
CA LEU A 32 0.95 -21.59 1.34
C LEU A 32 1.15 -20.74 0.07
N GLU A 33 0.45 -21.04 -1.03
CA GLU A 33 0.49 -20.21 -2.24
C GLU A 33 -0.01 -18.77 -1.98
N ARG A 34 -1.05 -18.61 -1.16
CA ARG A 34 -1.60 -17.29 -0.78
C ARG A 34 -0.62 -16.50 0.09
N ILE A 35 0.07 -17.17 1.01
CA ILE A 35 1.14 -16.56 1.80
C ILE A 35 2.28 -16.09 0.89
N LEU A 36 2.63 -16.88 -0.14
CA LEU A 36 3.65 -16.50 -1.12
C LEU A 36 3.21 -15.29 -1.96
N ILE A 37 1.96 -15.27 -2.44
CA ILE A 37 1.39 -14.11 -3.15
C ILE A 37 1.38 -12.88 -2.23
N PHE A 38 0.95 -13.03 -0.98
CA PHE A 38 1.00 -11.96 0.02
C PHE A 38 2.41 -11.41 0.19
N ALA A 39 3.43 -12.27 0.31
CA ALA A 39 4.82 -11.82 0.41
C ALA A 39 5.29 -11.03 -0.82
N ILE A 40 4.89 -11.46 -2.03
CA ILE A 40 5.19 -10.74 -3.28
C ILE A 40 4.51 -9.36 -3.28
N LEU A 41 3.22 -9.29 -2.90
CA LEU A 41 2.50 -8.02 -2.82
C LEU A 41 3.14 -7.07 -1.80
N THR A 42 3.52 -7.57 -0.63
CA THR A 42 4.22 -6.78 0.39
C THR A 42 5.57 -6.30 -0.14
N PHE A 43 6.32 -7.14 -0.85
CA PHE A 43 7.58 -6.75 -1.47
C PHE A 43 7.40 -5.62 -2.50
N LEU A 44 6.42 -5.74 -3.39
CA LEU A 44 6.10 -4.70 -4.37
C LEU A 44 5.67 -3.39 -3.69
N TYR A 45 4.79 -3.49 -2.69
CA TYR A 45 4.33 -2.35 -1.92
C TYR A 45 5.48 -1.61 -1.21
N ILE A 46 6.36 -2.32 -0.50
CA ILE A 46 7.49 -1.67 0.19
C ILE A 46 8.54 -1.15 -0.79
N SER A 47 8.67 -1.77 -1.98
CA SER A 47 9.57 -1.27 -3.04
C SER A 47 9.23 0.14 -3.50
N ILE A 48 7.95 0.55 -3.40
CA ILE A 48 7.52 1.93 -3.71
C ILE A 48 8.20 2.92 -2.76
N PHE A 49 8.17 2.65 -1.44
CA PHE A 49 8.81 3.52 -0.46
C PHE A 49 10.33 3.48 -0.53
N VAL A 50 10.92 2.34 -0.89
CA VAL A 50 12.34 2.26 -1.19
C VAL A 50 12.69 3.14 -2.40
N GLY A 51 11.90 3.10 -3.47
CA GLY A 51 12.06 3.96 -4.64
C GLY A 51 11.97 5.45 -4.28
N ILE A 52 10.99 5.85 -3.46
CA ILE A 52 10.88 7.21 -2.92
C ILE A 52 12.12 7.58 -2.09
N GLY A 53 12.58 6.69 -1.22
CA GLY A 53 13.76 6.93 -0.39
C GLY A 53 15.03 7.16 -1.21
N ILE A 54 15.24 6.37 -2.26
CA ILE A 54 16.36 6.55 -3.20
C ILE A 54 16.22 7.89 -3.93
N PHE A 55 15.04 8.21 -4.47
CA PHE A 55 14.81 9.49 -5.13
C PHE A 55 15.12 10.68 -4.22
N LEU A 56 14.62 10.65 -2.98
CA LEU A 56 14.88 11.68 -1.98
C LEU A 56 16.36 11.78 -1.61
N SER A 57 17.09 10.67 -1.57
CA SER A 57 18.54 10.67 -1.30
C SER A 57 19.33 11.43 -2.37
N ILE A 58 18.85 11.42 -3.62
CA ILE A 58 19.48 12.12 -4.75
C ILE A 58 19.19 13.62 -4.67
N VAL A 59 17.93 13.99 -4.40
CA VAL A 59 17.48 15.39 -4.37
C VAL A 59 17.92 16.12 -3.10
N SER A 60 18.06 15.40 -1.98
CA SER A 60 18.43 16.00 -0.71
C SER A 60 19.90 16.36 -0.63
N LYS A 61 20.21 17.44 0.09
CA LYS A 61 21.58 17.91 0.33
C LYS A 61 22.34 17.08 1.37
N SER A 62 21.61 16.39 2.26
CA SER A 62 22.18 15.58 3.33
C SER A 62 21.34 14.32 3.55
N ALA A 63 21.97 13.27 4.08
CA ALA A 63 21.31 12.02 4.44
C ALA A 63 20.20 12.24 5.48
N SER A 64 20.44 13.10 6.48
CA SER A 64 19.45 13.44 7.50
C SER A 64 18.18 14.05 6.90
N ASN A 65 18.31 14.96 5.92
CA ASN A 65 17.15 15.58 5.28
C ASN A 65 16.36 14.55 4.46
N SER A 66 17.04 13.66 3.72
CA SER A 66 16.36 12.61 2.97
C SER A 66 15.58 11.66 3.87
N LEU A 67 16.12 11.33 5.05
CA LEU A 67 15.43 10.51 6.04
C LEU A 67 14.19 11.21 6.59
N ILE A 68 14.31 12.49 6.98
CA ILE A 68 13.19 13.27 7.49
C ILE A 68 12.07 13.39 6.44
N TYR A 69 12.41 13.69 5.18
CA TYR A 69 11.44 13.74 4.09
C TYR A 69 10.80 12.37 3.84
N GLY A 70 11.58 11.29 3.87
CA GLY A 70 11.07 9.94 3.70
C GLY A 70 10.06 9.57 4.77
N ILE A 71 10.38 9.83 6.04
CA ILE A 71 9.48 9.59 7.17
C ILE A 71 8.23 10.46 7.07
N ALA A 72 8.37 11.74 6.73
CA ALA A 72 7.24 12.65 6.59
C ALA A 72 6.29 12.20 5.48
N ILE A 73 6.81 11.82 4.31
CA ILE A 73 6.00 11.30 3.20
C ILE A 73 5.32 10.00 3.62
N TRP A 74 6.05 9.06 4.23
CA TRP A 74 5.47 7.79 4.66
C TRP A 74 4.34 7.99 5.68
N LEU A 75 4.55 8.84 6.70
CA LEU A 75 3.51 9.17 7.68
C LEU A 75 2.28 9.79 7.02
N ASN A 76 2.48 10.72 6.09
CA ASN A 76 1.36 11.36 5.40
C ASN A 76 0.59 10.35 4.54
N VAL A 77 1.28 9.53 3.75
CA VAL A 77 0.64 8.57 2.81
C VAL A 77 -0.01 7.40 3.54
N VAL A 78 0.62 6.88 4.60
CA VAL A 78 0.20 5.65 5.27
C VAL A 78 -0.70 5.90 6.47
N VAL A 79 -0.41 6.94 7.27
CA VAL A 79 -1.11 7.19 8.53
C VAL A 79 -2.19 8.26 8.36
N ALA A 80 -1.85 9.40 7.77
CA ALA A 80 -2.72 10.59 7.78
C ALA A 80 -3.63 10.71 6.56
N PHE A 81 -3.30 10.08 5.43
CA PHE A 81 -3.95 10.34 4.15
C PHE A 81 -5.47 10.13 4.18
N GLY A 82 -5.93 9.02 4.78
CA GLY A 82 -7.37 8.73 4.87
C GLY A 82 -8.14 9.83 5.58
N ALA A 83 -7.62 10.33 6.71
CA ALA A 83 -8.21 11.42 7.47
C ALA A 83 -8.18 12.76 6.69
N ILE A 84 -7.06 13.08 6.04
CA ILE A 84 -6.93 14.29 5.22
C ILE A 84 -7.98 14.29 4.11
N ILE A 85 -8.11 13.18 3.38
CA ILE A 85 -9.08 13.04 2.30
C ILE A 85 -10.52 13.05 2.82
N ALA A 86 -10.80 12.52 4.01
CA ALA A 86 -12.14 12.59 4.60
C ALA A 86 -12.56 14.04 4.88
N VAL A 87 -11.66 14.83 5.45
CA VAL A 87 -11.89 16.26 5.68
C VAL A 87 -12.08 17.01 4.36
N ILE A 88 -11.20 16.79 3.37
CA ILE A 88 -11.33 17.42 2.06
C ILE A 88 -12.66 17.07 1.39
N ALA A 89 -13.06 15.79 1.43
CA ALA A 89 -14.33 15.36 0.87
C ALA A 89 -15.51 16.09 1.52
N SER A 90 -15.52 16.20 2.86
CA SER A 90 -16.58 16.92 3.60
C SER A 90 -16.65 18.41 3.26
N MET A 91 -15.50 19.05 3.04
CA MET A 91 -15.45 20.46 2.62
C MET A 91 -16.02 20.66 1.22
N ILE A 92 -15.79 19.72 0.30
CA ILE A 92 -16.27 19.82 -1.09
C ILE A 92 -17.78 19.57 -1.17
N THR A 93 -18.30 18.60 -0.42
CA THR A 93 -19.71 18.22 -0.47
C THR A 93 -20.60 19.04 0.46
N GLY A 94 -20.00 19.78 1.40
CA GLY A 94 -20.73 20.58 2.39
C GLY A 94 -21.46 19.75 3.44
N GLN A 95 -21.15 18.46 3.54
CA GLN A 95 -21.75 17.54 4.50
C GLN A 95 -20.72 17.05 5.52
N PRO A 96 -21.13 16.71 6.75
CA PRO A 96 -20.23 16.13 7.75
C PRO A 96 -19.59 14.83 7.23
N PHE A 97 -18.31 14.60 7.51
CA PHE A 97 -17.63 13.35 7.15
C PHE A 97 -18.15 12.11 7.90
N LEU A 98 -19.03 12.28 8.90
CA LEU A 98 -19.74 11.20 9.58
C LEU A 98 -21.16 10.98 9.05
N ASP A 99 -21.60 11.77 8.07
CA ASP A 99 -22.87 11.58 7.41
C ASP A 99 -22.68 10.58 6.26
N PHE A 100 -23.18 9.36 6.47
CA PHE A 100 -22.92 8.22 5.59
C PHE A 100 -23.75 8.27 4.29
N ASP A 101 -24.60 9.29 4.12
CA ASP A 101 -25.51 9.44 2.97
C ASP A 101 -24.97 10.38 1.86
N ASN A 102 -23.93 9.86 1.21
CA ASN A 102 -23.74 9.64 -0.24
C ASN A 102 -23.48 10.75 -1.31
N PRO A 103 -22.75 11.81 -1.02
CA PRO A 103 -21.68 12.22 -1.97
C PRO A 103 -20.28 12.26 -1.33
N THR A 104 -20.18 12.54 -0.04
CA THR A 104 -18.90 12.69 0.70
C THR A 104 -18.11 11.40 0.70
N LEU A 105 -18.85 10.30 0.87
CA LEU A 105 -18.34 8.95 0.94
C LEU A 105 -17.76 8.46 -0.40
N GLU A 106 -18.50 8.65 -1.49
CA GLU A 106 -18.03 8.28 -2.82
C GLU A 106 -16.80 9.10 -3.23
N LEU A 107 -16.79 10.40 -2.92
CA LEU A 107 -15.67 11.27 -3.21
C LEU A 107 -14.42 10.86 -2.42
N ASN A 108 -14.58 10.57 -1.12
CA ASN A 108 -13.51 10.07 -0.27
C ASN A 108 -12.93 8.76 -0.83
N ALA A 109 -13.78 7.78 -1.17
CA ALA A 109 -13.34 6.50 -1.73
C ALA A 109 -12.58 6.67 -3.07
N LYS A 110 -13.06 7.56 -3.96
CA LYS A 110 -12.36 7.88 -5.21
C LYS A 110 -10.98 8.50 -4.97
N MET A 111 -10.87 9.40 -4.00
CA MET A 111 -9.61 10.06 -3.69
C MET A 111 -8.61 9.13 -2.96
N GLN A 112 -9.08 8.14 -2.20
CA GLN A 112 -8.19 7.17 -1.55
C GLN A 112 -7.42 6.29 -2.54
N LYS A 113 -7.97 6.09 -3.76
CA LYS A 113 -7.32 5.36 -4.86
C LYS A 113 -5.98 5.93 -5.32
N PHE A 114 -5.64 7.17 -4.95
CA PHE A 114 -4.34 7.74 -5.30
C PHE A 114 -3.18 7.19 -4.48
N THR A 115 -3.44 6.44 -3.41
CA THR A 115 -2.38 5.93 -2.54
C THR A 115 -1.97 4.51 -2.89
N PRO A 116 -0.67 4.19 -2.82
CA PRO A 116 -0.23 2.79 -2.91
C PRO A 116 -0.78 1.94 -1.76
N LEU A 117 -1.10 2.56 -0.61
CA LEU A 117 -1.72 1.89 0.52
C LEU A 117 -3.10 1.34 0.16
N HIS A 118 -3.92 2.10 -0.56
CA HIS A 118 -5.27 1.65 -0.97
C HIS A 118 -5.20 0.36 -1.79
N HIS A 119 -4.39 0.35 -2.85
CA HIS A 119 -4.24 -0.82 -3.73
C HIS A 119 -3.69 -2.05 -2.99
N TYR A 120 -2.76 -1.84 -2.06
CA TYR A 120 -2.22 -2.91 -1.21
C TYR A 120 -3.25 -3.42 -0.19
N ALA A 121 -3.97 -2.52 0.48
CA ALA A 121 -4.98 -2.89 1.47
C ALA A 121 -6.11 -3.68 0.84
N GLU A 122 -6.62 -3.23 -0.31
CA GLU A 122 -7.74 -3.85 -0.99
C GLU A 122 -7.37 -5.27 -1.48
N THR A 123 -6.16 -5.45 -2.04
CA THR A 123 -5.69 -6.77 -2.50
C THR A 123 -5.46 -7.77 -1.37
N VAL A 124 -4.89 -7.32 -0.24
CA VAL A 124 -4.53 -8.21 0.88
C VAL A 124 -5.72 -8.51 1.78
N SER A 125 -6.50 -7.50 2.13
CA SER A 125 -7.51 -7.61 3.18
C SER A 125 -8.94 -7.46 2.68
N GLY A 126 -9.13 -7.04 1.42
CA GLY A 126 -10.45 -6.75 0.88
C GLY A 126 -11.09 -5.47 1.45
N VAL A 127 -10.35 -4.71 2.26
CA VAL A 127 -10.76 -3.39 2.75
C VAL A 127 -9.95 -2.28 2.09
N PRO A 128 -10.58 -1.14 1.77
CA PRO A 128 -9.95 -0.09 0.96
C PRO A 128 -8.88 0.74 1.70
N SER A 129 -8.70 0.61 3.01
CA SER A 129 -7.60 1.30 3.71
C SER A 129 -7.22 0.67 5.05
N PHE A 130 -5.95 0.84 5.43
CA PHE A 130 -5.44 0.60 6.78
C PHE A 130 -5.16 1.91 7.55
N SER A 131 -5.70 3.05 7.09
CA SER A 131 -5.38 4.37 7.66
C SER A 131 -5.80 4.44 9.13
N TRP A 132 -4.91 4.94 9.99
CA TRP A 132 -5.20 5.15 11.41
C TRP A 132 -6.37 6.13 11.56
N GLY A 133 -7.41 5.71 12.29
CA GLY A 133 -8.66 6.46 12.47
C GLY A 133 -9.88 5.84 11.79
N GLY A 134 -9.73 4.82 10.93
CA GLY A 134 -10.86 4.03 10.42
C GLY A 134 -11.85 4.78 9.52
N ILE A 135 -11.61 6.07 9.25
CA ILE A 135 -12.41 6.89 8.32
C ILE A 135 -11.95 6.61 6.87
N SER A 136 -11.84 5.34 6.50
CA SER A 136 -12.24 4.93 5.15
C SER A 136 -13.67 4.50 5.30
N ILE A 137 -14.54 5.51 5.31
CA ILE A 137 -15.97 5.34 5.31
C ILE A 137 -16.26 4.29 4.22
N GLN A 138 -16.90 3.18 4.60
CA GLN A 138 -17.11 2.02 3.74
C GLN A 138 -18.11 2.36 2.64
N SER A 139 -17.65 3.00 1.56
CA SER A 139 -18.42 2.98 0.32
C SER A 139 -18.16 1.65 -0.33
N SER A 140 -19.23 0.86 -0.47
CA SER A 140 -19.34 -0.28 -1.37
C SER A 140 -18.40 -1.48 -1.13
N LYS A 141 -19.02 -2.57 -0.66
CA LYS A 141 -18.60 -3.98 -0.79
C LYS A 141 -17.30 -4.35 -0.07
N LEU A 142 -17.45 -4.99 1.10
CA LEU A 142 -16.41 -5.87 1.64
C LEU A 142 -16.10 -6.91 0.57
N SER A 143 -14.94 -6.77 -0.07
CA SER A 143 -14.46 -7.70 -1.07
C SER A 143 -13.55 -8.73 -0.38
N SER A 144 -13.32 -9.85 -1.05
CA SER A 144 -12.58 -10.99 -0.51
C SER A 144 -11.09 -10.80 -0.73
N GLY A 145 -10.35 -10.48 0.34
CA GLY A 145 -8.88 -10.35 0.29
C GLY A 145 -8.16 -11.67 -0.03
N ILE A 146 -6.82 -11.62 -0.17
CA ILE A 146 -5.99 -12.77 -0.56
C ILE A 146 -6.08 -13.97 0.40
N PHE A 147 -6.51 -13.76 1.65
CA PHE A 147 -6.67 -14.83 2.63
C PHE A 147 -8.09 -15.44 2.66
N ASP A 148 -9.02 -14.94 1.86
CA ASP A 148 -10.35 -15.54 1.73
C ASP A 148 -10.29 -16.83 0.89
N THR A 149 -10.44 -17.97 1.56
CA THR A 149 -10.44 -19.29 0.94
C THR A 149 -11.74 -19.65 0.25
N GLY A 150 -12.80 -18.84 0.40
CA GLY A 150 -14.09 -19.04 -0.27
C GLY A 150 -14.06 -18.73 -1.77
N ASN A 151 -13.06 -17.98 -2.24
CA ASN A 151 -12.90 -17.61 -3.64
C ASN A 151 -11.62 -18.22 -4.24
N SER A 152 -11.67 -18.61 -5.51
CA SER A 152 -10.47 -19.07 -6.23
C SER A 152 -9.49 -17.92 -6.49
N LEU A 153 -8.20 -18.24 -6.60
CA LEU A 153 -7.17 -17.24 -6.93
C LEU A 153 -7.43 -16.56 -8.27
N ASP A 154 -7.95 -17.29 -9.27
CA ASP A 154 -8.29 -16.72 -10.58
C ASP A 154 -9.31 -15.58 -10.47
N LYS A 155 -10.34 -15.74 -9.63
CA LYS A 155 -11.33 -14.69 -9.37
C LYS A 155 -10.71 -13.50 -8.65
N TRP A 156 -9.86 -13.76 -7.66
CA TRP A 156 -9.14 -12.71 -6.93
C TRP A 156 -8.24 -11.88 -7.87
N ILE A 157 -7.52 -12.53 -8.80
CA ILE A 157 -6.68 -11.83 -9.80
C ILE A 157 -7.54 -10.94 -10.69
N GLN A 158 -8.68 -11.47 -11.17
CA GLN A 158 -9.59 -10.70 -12.04
C GLN A 158 -10.20 -9.50 -11.31
N GLU A 159 -10.59 -9.68 -10.04
CA GLU A 159 -11.19 -8.61 -9.24
C GLU A 159 -10.20 -7.48 -8.93
N TYR A 160 -8.93 -7.82 -8.66
CA TYR A 160 -7.92 -6.83 -8.29
C TYR A 160 -6.89 -6.51 -9.37
N TRP A 161 -7.14 -6.88 -10.62
CA TRP A 161 -6.19 -6.70 -11.73
C TRP A 161 -5.63 -5.27 -11.83
N SER A 162 -6.49 -4.26 -11.66
CA SER A 162 -6.08 -2.85 -11.67
C SER A 162 -5.11 -2.52 -10.53
N ASN A 163 -5.38 -3.00 -9.32
CA ASN A 163 -4.54 -2.77 -8.15
C ASN A 163 -3.17 -3.44 -8.31
N LEU A 164 -3.14 -4.65 -8.88
CA LEU A 164 -1.90 -5.36 -9.19
C LEU A 164 -1.03 -4.57 -10.18
N ILE A 165 -1.63 -4.02 -11.24
CA ILE A 165 -0.91 -3.19 -12.21
C ILE A 165 -0.27 -1.98 -11.52
N VAL A 166 -1.00 -1.29 -10.63
CA VAL A 166 -0.45 -0.13 -9.92
C VAL A 166 0.72 -0.53 -9.01
N LEU A 167 0.56 -1.60 -8.23
CA LEU A 167 1.61 -2.09 -7.34
C LEU A 167 2.88 -2.54 -8.08
N ILE A 168 2.74 -3.05 -9.30
CA ILE A 168 3.88 -3.46 -10.15
C ILE A 168 4.51 -2.23 -10.84
N THR A 169 3.70 -1.34 -11.39
CA THR A 169 4.19 -0.26 -12.26
C THR A 169 4.79 0.90 -11.48
N LEU A 170 4.20 1.26 -10.34
CA LEU A 170 4.66 2.40 -9.54
C LEU A 170 6.11 2.27 -9.04
N PRO A 171 6.58 1.13 -8.49
CA PRO A 171 7.98 1.00 -8.10
C PRO A 171 8.91 1.09 -9.33
N ILE A 172 8.53 0.52 -10.48
CA ILE A 172 9.32 0.63 -11.73
C ILE A 172 9.49 2.10 -12.14
N ILE A 173 8.41 2.87 -12.16
CA ILE A 173 8.45 4.30 -12.48
C ILE A 173 9.37 5.04 -11.50
N LEU A 174 9.27 4.77 -10.20
CA LEU A 174 10.11 5.41 -9.19
C LEU A 174 11.60 5.06 -9.33
N PHE A 175 11.94 3.82 -9.70
CA PHE A 175 13.32 3.44 -9.97
C PHE A 175 13.85 4.13 -11.24
N ILE A 176 13.05 4.19 -12.31
CA ILE A 176 13.41 4.93 -13.53
C ILE A 176 13.61 6.42 -13.21
N ALA A 177 12.69 7.03 -12.47
CA ALA A 177 12.78 8.43 -12.07
C ALA A 177 14.03 8.70 -11.22
N SER A 178 14.33 7.81 -10.27
CA SER A 178 15.56 7.87 -9.47
C SER A 178 16.81 7.75 -10.33
N PHE A 179 16.84 6.80 -11.26
CA PHE A 179 17.96 6.62 -12.18
C PHE A 179 18.21 7.85 -13.07
N VAL A 180 17.14 8.41 -13.65
CA VAL A 180 17.23 9.62 -14.48
C VAL A 180 17.68 10.83 -13.64
N ALA A 181 17.14 10.99 -12.42
CA ALA A 181 17.54 12.08 -11.53
C ALA A 181 19.01 11.97 -11.12
N PHE A 182 19.49 10.75 -10.87
CA PHE A 182 20.90 10.48 -10.58
C PHE A 182 21.80 10.89 -11.75
N LEU A 183 21.50 10.43 -12.97
CA LEU A 183 22.28 10.78 -14.16
C LEU A 183 22.33 12.28 -14.43
N ARG A 184 21.22 13.00 -14.22
CA ARG A 184 21.19 14.45 -14.39
C ARG A 184 22.10 15.17 -13.39
N LYS A 185 22.15 14.69 -12.15
CA LYS A 185 23.00 15.27 -11.10
C LYS A 185 24.49 15.14 -11.43
N ASP A 186 24.89 13.99 -11.97
CA ASP A 186 26.28 13.73 -12.37
C ASP A 186 26.75 14.61 -13.53
N ILE A 187 25.87 14.95 -14.49
CA ILE A 187 26.23 15.83 -15.63
C ILE A 187 26.37 17.31 -15.20
N THR A 188 25.66 17.73 -14.15
CA THR A 188 25.64 19.13 -13.69
C THR A 188 26.69 19.47 -12.63
N LEU A 189 27.44 18.48 -12.12
CA LEU A 189 28.55 18.63 -11.17
C LEU A 189 29.88 18.68 -11.93
#